data_AF-A0A846XY27-F1
#
_entry.id   AF-A0A846XY27-F1
#
_cell.length_a   1.000
_cell.length_b   1.000
_cell.length_c   1.000
_cell.angle_alpha   90.00
_cell.angle_beta   90.00
_cell.angle_gamma   90.00
#
_symmetry.space_group_name_H-M   'P 1'
#
loop_
_entity.id
_entity.type
_entity.pdbx_description
1 polymer ?
#
loop_
_entity_poly.entity_id
_entity_poly.type
_entity_poly.pdbx_seq_one_letter_code
_entity_poly.pdbx_strand_id
1 'polypeptide(L)'
;MIARQEVPEAELIGKLFDYADMFQNSLFEKFEQLPPRRSRNSRALLFDDLYAVVLPSNGPAGTDDSADADERPSGALLAALLAAESEYHGPIRLNEQQSLHLAEVYEGLGMQLTGLPRHAAVAFQRAKALYRTIEDRDAEDRCGLRLAKTRTRTAQGWRYWVGRLADVSCGYGYQPFRLLFWVLFALVLVTVLTFKLSALGFADTLYLCVTGFLNPVGWGDLNESDDLRSAAAKPLFAVEAWVGAVSMSVFFALLVRKWFRL
;
A
#
# COMPACT_ATOMS: atom_id res chain seq x y z
N MET A 1 3.11 -37.57 -32.90
CA MET A 1 2.20 -36.45 -32.58
C MET A 1 1.45 -36.81 -31.31
N ILE A 2 1.84 -36.25 -30.16
CA ILE A 2 1.11 -36.46 -28.89
C ILE A 2 0.03 -35.37 -28.84
N ALA A 3 -1.23 -35.77 -28.93
CA ALA A 3 -2.36 -34.86 -28.81
C ALA A 3 -2.36 -34.25 -27.39
N ARG A 4 -2.18 -32.93 -27.29
CA ARG A 4 -2.40 -32.19 -26.04
C ARG A 4 -3.89 -32.27 -25.74
N GLN A 5 -4.26 -33.10 -24.78
CA GLN A 5 -5.60 -33.18 -24.26
C GLN A 5 -5.83 -31.92 -23.40
N GLU A 6 -6.68 -31.01 -23.86
CA GLU A 6 -7.06 -29.82 -23.11
C GLU A 6 -7.93 -30.28 -21.93
N VAL A 7 -7.35 -30.32 -20.74
CA VAL A 7 -8.09 -30.58 -19.51
C VAL A 7 -8.96 -29.36 -19.22
N PRO A 8 -10.28 -29.53 -19.05
CA PRO A 8 -11.17 -28.41 -18.76
C PRO A 8 -10.78 -27.72 -17.45
N GLU A 9 -10.77 -26.37 -17.47
CA GLU A 9 -10.33 -25.53 -16.35
C GLU A 9 -11.04 -25.88 -15.02
N ALA A 10 -12.32 -26.24 -15.09
CA ALA A 10 -13.11 -26.65 -13.93
C ALA A 10 -12.56 -27.93 -13.25
N GLU A 11 -12.02 -28.87 -14.02
CA GLU A 11 -11.44 -30.11 -13.49
C GLU A 11 -10.07 -29.86 -12.85
N LEU A 12 -9.29 -28.93 -13.41
CA LEU A 12 -8.03 -28.48 -12.81
C LEU A 12 -8.27 -27.79 -11.47
N ILE A 13 -9.28 -26.92 -11.38
CA ILE A 13 -9.64 -26.25 -10.12
C ILE A 13 -10.10 -27.26 -9.07
N GLY A 14 -10.95 -28.22 -9.44
CA GLY A 14 -11.40 -29.28 -8.52
C GLY A 14 -10.22 -30.10 -7.98
N LYS A 15 -9.34 -30.56 -8.86
CA LYS A 15 -8.12 -31.29 -8.46
C LYS A 15 -7.21 -30.48 -7.55
N LEU A 16 -7.14 -29.16 -7.75
CA LEU A 16 -6.30 -28.29 -6.93
C LEU A 16 -6.86 -28.11 -5.52
N PHE A 17 -8.18 -28.04 -5.37
CA PHE A 17 -8.85 -28.06 -4.07
C PHE A 17 -8.66 -29.41 -3.37
N ASP A 18 -8.87 -30.52 -4.07
CA ASP A 18 -8.65 -31.86 -3.50
C ASP A 18 -7.20 -32.03 -3.02
N TYR A 19 -6.23 -31.49 -3.78
CA TYR A 19 -4.82 -31.53 -3.40
C TYR A 19 -4.52 -30.64 -2.19
N ALA A 20 -5.15 -29.47 -2.11
CA ALA A 20 -5.01 -28.55 -0.98
C ALA A 20 -5.58 -29.18 0.31
N ASP A 21 -6.77 -29.78 0.25
CA ASP A 21 -7.41 -30.47 1.38
C ASP A 21 -6.59 -31.70 1.81
N MET A 22 -6.13 -32.51 0.85
CA MET A 22 -5.26 -33.65 1.13
C MET A 22 -3.95 -33.20 1.80
N PHE A 23 -3.34 -32.13 1.29
CA PHE A 23 -2.11 -31.57 1.85
C PHE A 23 -2.34 -31.03 3.27
N GLN A 24 -3.45 -30.31 3.49
CA GLN A 24 -3.83 -29.78 4.79
C GLN A 24 -4.06 -30.90 5.81
N ASN A 25 -4.78 -31.95 5.42
CA ASN A 25 -5.03 -33.12 6.27
C ASN A 25 -3.73 -33.90 6.58
N SER A 26 -2.88 -34.10 5.57
CA SER A 26 -1.60 -34.79 5.74
C SER A 26 -0.64 -34.01 6.63
N LEU A 27 -0.64 -32.67 6.53
CA LEU A 27 0.13 -31.83 7.44
C LEU A 27 -0.43 -31.94 8.86
N PHE A 28 -1.74 -31.81 9.05
CA PHE A 28 -2.37 -31.92 10.37
C PHE A 28 -2.03 -33.24 11.08
N GLU A 29 -2.16 -34.36 10.37
CA GLU A 29 -1.87 -35.70 10.91
C GLU A 29 -0.40 -35.83 11.32
N LYS A 30 0.53 -35.27 10.53
CA LYS A 30 1.96 -35.22 10.89
C LYS A 30 2.23 -34.27 12.05
N PHE A 31 1.48 -33.18 12.17
CA PHE A 31 1.60 -32.23 13.27
C PHE A 31 1.14 -32.81 14.61
N GLU A 32 0.10 -33.64 14.63
CA GLU A 32 -0.35 -34.35 15.83
C GLU A 32 0.68 -35.40 16.31
N GLN A 33 1.46 -35.96 15.39
CA GLN A 33 2.48 -36.97 15.70
C GLN A 33 3.83 -36.38 16.16
N LEU A 34 4.04 -35.07 16.01
CA LEU A 34 5.25 -34.43 16.52
C LEU A 34 5.15 -34.40 18.05
N PRO A 35 6.11 -35.02 18.77
CA PRO A 35 6.09 -34.98 20.23
C PRO A 35 6.10 -33.52 20.67
N PRO A 36 5.47 -33.17 21.82
CA PRO A 36 5.50 -31.82 22.35
C PRO A 36 6.95 -31.50 22.73
N ARG A 37 7.74 -31.04 21.75
CA ARG A 37 9.11 -30.59 21.94
C ARG A 37 9.01 -29.27 22.65
N ARG A 38 9.05 -29.42 23.96
CA ARG A 38 9.33 -28.49 25.05
C ARG A 38 10.44 -27.49 24.68
N SER A 39 10.18 -26.54 23.79
CA SER A 39 10.98 -25.32 23.69
C SER A 39 10.34 -24.29 24.59
N ARG A 40 10.89 -24.21 25.80
CA ARG A 40 10.57 -23.24 26.85
C ARG A 40 11.06 -21.83 26.51
N ASN A 41 11.38 -21.55 25.23
CA ASN A 41 11.60 -20.21 24.71
C ASN A 41 10.36 -19.82 23.89
N SER A 42 9.41 -19.20 24.59
CA SER A 42 8.03 -18.91 24.19
C SER A 42 7.82 -17.94 23.00
N ARG A 43 8.85 -17.74 22.17
CA ARG A 43 8.83 -16.83 21.00
C ARG A 43 9.01 -17.53 19.66
N ALA A 44 9.59 -18.73 19.64
CA ALA A 44 9.86 -19.41 18.37
C ALA A 44 8.56 -19.88 17.71
N LEU A 45 8.48 -19.70 16.39
CA LEU A 45 7.47 -20.30 15.52
C LEU A 45 7.87 -21.76 15.20
N LEU A 46 6.92 -22.56 14.70
CA LEU A 46 7.18 -23.97 14.37
C LEU A 46 8.14 -24.10 13.19
N PHE A 47 8.07 -23.18 12.24
CA PHE A 47 8.86 -23.18 11.01
C PHE A 47 9.94 -22.09 10.97
N ASP A 48 10.44 -21.65 12.12
CA ASP A 48 11.43 -20.56 12.21
C ASP A 48 12.67 -20.83 11.35
N ASP A 49 13.10 -22.11 11.27
CA ASP A 49 14.20 -22.55 10.41
C ASP A 49 13.93 -22.30 8.91
N LEU A 50 12.69 -22.49 8.44
CA LEU A 50 12.31 -22.23 7.04
C LEU A 50 12.29 -20.72 6.76
N TYR A 51 11.84 -19.92 7.74
CA TYR A 51 11.83 -18.47 7.61
C TYR A 51 13.25 -17.90 7.59
N ALA A 52 14.16 -18.42 8.42
CA ALA A 52 15.55 -17.98 8.48
C ALA A 52 16.33 -18.23 7.17
N VAL A 53 15.96 -19.27 6.40
CA VAL A 53 16.58 -19.54 5.08
C VAL A 53 16.18 -18.47 4.05
N VAL A 54 14.95 -17.96 4.14
CA VAL A 54 14.36 -17.09 3.13
C VAL A 54 14.49 -15.62 3.50
N LEU A 55 14.25 -15.27 4.77
CA LEU A 55 14.38 -13.93 5.30
C LEU A 55 15.82 -13.74 5.77
N PRO A 56 16.62 -12.90 5.08
CA PRO A 56 17.94 -12.58 5.60
C PRO A 56 17.76 -11.97 6.98
N SER A 57 18.46 -12.53 7.98
CA SER A 57 18.50 -11.98 9.33
C SER A 57 18.78 -10.48 9.22
N ASN A 58 17.94 -9.64 9.85
CA ASN A 58 17.95 -8.18 9.77
C ASN A 58 19.32 -7.53 10.07
N GLY A 59 20.28 -7.69 9.16
CA GLY A 59 21.45 -6.86 9.04
C GLY A 59 21.00 -5.49 8.54
N PRO A 60 21.59 -4.39 9.02
CA PRO A 60 21.14 -3.05 8.70
C PRO A 60 21.06 -2.88 7.17
N ALA A 61 19.97 -2.26 6.73
CA ALA A 61 19.67 -1.90 5.35
C ALA A 61 20.77 -1.00 4.76
N GLY A 62 21.89 -1.61 4.36
CA GLY A 62 22.99 -0.99 3.64
C GLY A 62 23.01 -1.58 2.24
N THR A 63 22.51 -0.79 1.28
CA THR A 63 23.14 -0.56 -0.02
C THR A 63 24.17 -1.58 -0.50
N ASP A 64 23.76 -2.80 -0.81
CA ASP A 64 24.49 -3.62 -1.77
C ASP A 64 23.55 -4.00 -2.91
N ASP A 65 23.75 -3.27 -3.99
CA ASP A 65 23.23 -3.41 -5.35
C ASP A 65 23.80 -4.71 -5.97
N SER A 66 23.62 -5.86 -5.31
CA SER A 66 24.09 -7.14 -5.83
C SER A 66 23.07 -7.70 -6.80
N ALA A 67 23.44 -7.69 -8.08
CA ALA A 67 22.76 -8.27 -9.24
C ALA A 67 22.43 -9.78 -9.15
N ASP A 68 22.55 -10.39 -7.96
CA ASP A 68 22.27 -11.81 -7.67
C ASP A 68 20.92 -12.02 -6.95
N ALA A 69 20.09 -10.98 -6.83
CA ALA A 69 18.73 -11.10 -6.30
C ALA A 69 17.80 -11.96 -7.17
N ASP A 70 18.20 -12.26 -8.41
CA ASP A 70 17.41 -12.99 -9.41
C ASP A 70 17.41 -14.53 -9.23
N GLU A 71 18.29 -15.09 -8.41
CA GLU A 71 18.40 -16.55 -8.25
C GLU A 71 17.89 -17.11 -6.92
N ARG A 72 17.11 -16.34 -6.14
CA ARG A 72 16.42 -16.97 -5.00
C ARG A 72 15.37 -17.95 -5.54
N PRO A 73 15.42 -19.25 -5.17
CA PRO A 73 14.46 -20.21 -5.68
C PRO A 73 13.07 -19.81 -5.21
N SER A 74 12.23 -19.41 -6.16
CA SER A 74 10.83 -19.03 -5.93
C SER A 74 10.05 -20.10 -5.15
N GLY A 75 10.46 -21.38 -5.26
CA GLY A 75 9.93 -22.48 -4.48
C GLY A 75 10.14 -22.35 -2.97
N ALA A 76 11.29 -21.84 -2.51
CA ALA A 76 11.55 -21.66 -1.08
C ALA A 76 10.68 -20.54 -0.48
N LEU A 77 10.49 -19.45 -1.22
CA LEU A 77 9.59 -18.36 -0.85
C LEU A 77 8.13 -18.82 -0.74
N LEU A 78 7.67 -19.63 -1.71
CA LEU A 78 6.31 -20.19 -1.68
C LEU A 78 6.15 -21.22 -0.56
N ALA A 79 7.16 -22.06 -0.30
CA ALA A 79 7.16 -22.99 0.82
C ALA A 79 7.09 -22.25 2.17
N ALA A 80 7.86 -21.17 2.34
CA ALA A 80 7.79 -20.33 3.53
C ALA A 80 6.43 -19.63 3.68
N LEU A 81 5.81 -19.18 2.58
CA LEU A 81 4.46 -18.60 2.63
C LEU A 81 3.40 -19.65 3.03
N LEU A 82 3.51 -20.88 2.52
CA LEU A 82 2.61 -21.99 2.89
C LEU A 82 2.80 -22.40 4.36
N ALA A 83 4.06 -22.45 4.83
CA ALA A 83 4.37 -22.67 6.24
C ALA A 83 3.70 -21.61 7.13
N ALA A 84 3.84 -20.32 6.75
CA ALA A 84 3.19 -19.23 7.47
C ALA A 84 1.66 -19.33 7.45
N GLU A 85 1.03 -19.67 6.32
CA GLU A 85 -0.43 -19.90 6.26
C GLU A 85 -0.89 -21.07 7.14
N SER A 86 -0.08 -22.13 7.24
CA SER A 86 -0.39 -23.26 8.13
C SER A 86 -0.28 -22.89 9.61
N GLU A 87 0.68 -22.03 10.00
CA GLU A 87 0.75 -21.48 11.36
C GLU A 87 -0.40 -20.51 11.66
N TYR A 88 -0.77 -19.68 10.68
CA TYR A 88 -1.86 -18.72 10.82
C TYR A 88 -3.22 -19.41 11.02
N HIS A 89 -3.48 -20.54 10.37
CA HIS A 89 -4.70 -21.34 10.53
C HIS A 89 -4.55 -22.46 11.57
N GLY A 90 -3.42 -22.54 12.28
CA GLY A 90 -3.16 -23.59 13.24
C GLY A 90 -4.20 -23.63 14.38
N PRO A 91 -4.48 -24.80 14.96
CA PRO A 91 -5.45 -24.94 16.04
C PRO A 91 -4.97 -24.27 17.35
N ILE A 92 -3.66 -24.02 17.46
CA ILE A 92 -3.04 -23.40 18.62
C ILE A 92 -3.14 -21.89 18.46
N ARG A 93 -3.77 -21.24 19.44
CA ARG A 93 -3.78 -19.78 19.53
C ARG A 93 -2.34 -19.29 19.76
N LEU A 94 -1.83 -18.52 18.80
CA LEU A 94 -0.52 -17.90 18.90
C LEU A 94 -0.52 -16.89 20.06
N ASN A 95 0.57 -16.86 20.82
CA ASN A 95 0.81 -15.78 21.77
C ASN A 95 0.96 -14.44 21.01
N GLU A 96 0.78 -13.31 21.67
CA GLU A 96 0.94 -11.97 21.09
C GLU A 96 2.31 -11.80 20.43
N GLN A 97 3.38 -12.25 21.10
CA GLN A 97 4.75 -12.20 20.57
C GLN A 97 4.96 -13.10 19.35
N GLN A 98 4.30 -14.26 19.30
CA GLN A 98 4.36 -15.15 18.15
C GLN A 98 3.55 -14.58 16.98
N SER A 99 2.41 -13.94 17.27
CA SER A 99 1.61 -13.23 16.29
C SER A 99 2.38 -12.06 15.69
N LEU A 100 3.14 -11.34 16.51
CA LEU A 100 4.03 -10.26 16.06
C LEU A 100 5.13 -10.80 15.15
N HIS A 101 5.84 -11.85 15.59
CA HIS A 101 6.89 -12.50 14.80
C HIS A 101 6.34 -13.03 13.46
N LEU A 102 5.17 -13.66 13.47
CA LEU A 102 4.52 -14.14 12.25
C LEU A 102 4.11 -12.98 11.34
N ALA A 103 3.67 -11.84 11.89
CA ALA A 103 3.36 -10.64 11.11
C ALA A 103 4.60 -10.08 10.41
N GLU A 104 5.74 -10.03 11.10
CA GLU A 104 7.03 -9.63 10.55
C GLU A 104 7.50 -10.58 9.45
N VAL A 105 7.32 -11.90 9.65
CA VAL A 105 7.60 -12.93 8.64
C VAL A 105 6.76 -12.68 7.37
N TYR A 106 5.45 -12.46 7.51
CA TYR A 106 4.58 -12.15 6.37
C TYR A 106 4.96 -10.82 5.69
N GLU A 107 5.30 -9.78 6.45
CA GLU A 107 5.77 -8.51 5.91
C GLU A 107 7.06 -8.71 5.08
N GLY A 108 8.01 -9.47 5.61
CA GLY A 108 9.27 -9.82 4.93
C GLY A 108 9.05 -10.65 3.67
N LEU A 109 8.22 -11.69 3.74
CA LEU A 109 7.87 -12.52 2.59
C LEU A 109 7.17 -11.69 1.49
N GLY A 110 6.27 -10.79 1.88
CA GLY A 110 5.61 -9.88 0.94
C GLY A 110 6.58 -8.98 0.18
N MET A 111 7.66 -8.53 0.83
CA MET A 111 8.71 -7.74 0.18
C MET A 111 9.54 -8.56 -0.82
N GLN A 112 9.85 -9.81 -0.49
CA GLN A 112 10.59 -10.69 -1.40
C GLN A 112 9.74 -11.20 -2.56
N LEU A 113 8.43 -11.37 -2.36
CA LEU A 113 7.48 -11.81 -3.38
C LEU A 113 7.00 -10.69 -4.32
N THR A 114 7.69 -9.55 -4.40
CA THR A 114 7.25 -8.41 -5.23
C THR A 114 7.18 -8.74 -6.74
N GLY A 115 7.94 -9.75 -7.20
CA GLY A 115 7.84 -10.33 -8.56
C GLY A 115 6.59 -11.21 -8.78
N LEU A 116 5.95 -11.67 -7.71
CA LEU A 116 4.71 -12.47 -7.70
C LEU A 116 3.60 -11.70 -6.97
N PRO A 117 3.05 -10.64 -7.57
CA PRO A 117 2.29 -9.61 -6.85
C PRO A 117 1.00 -10.11 -6.19
N ARG A 118 0.39 -11.20 -6.70
CA ARG A 118 -0.74 -11.87 -6.03
C ARG A 118 -0.35 -12.50 -4.70
N HIS A 119 0.79 -13.19 -4.64
CA HIS A 119 1.29 -13.84 -3.43
C HIS A 119 1.78 -12.79 -2.42
N ALA A 120 2.46 -11.76 -2.89
CA ALA A 120 2.81 -10.62 -2.03
C ALA A 120 1.57 -9.93 -1.44
N ALA A 121 0.48 -9.79 -2.21
CA ALA A 121 -0.76 -9.22 -1.70
C ALA A 121 -1.39 -10.09 -0.59
N VAL A 122 -1.34 -11.42 -0.71
CA VAL A 122 -1.80 -12.33 0.36
C VAL A 122 -0.94 -12.14 1.61
N ALA A 123 0.39 -12.17 1.47
CA ALA A 123 1.32 -11.98 2.58
C ALA A 123 1.08 -10.65 3.32
N PHE A 124 1.01 -9.52 2.61
CA PHE A 124 0.72 -8.22 3.23
C PHE A 124 -0.68 -8.14 3.84
N GLN A 125 -1.66 -8.83 3.28
CA GLN A 125 -3.01 -8.88 3.84
C GLN A 125 -3.02 -9.64 5.18
N ARG A 126 -2.28 -10.75 5.29
CA ARG A 126 -2.11 -11.49 6.56
C ARG A 126 -1.32 -10.70 7.59
N ALA A 127 -0.19 -10.12 7.20
CA ALA A 127 0.61 -9.24 8.07
C ALA A 127 -0.26 -8.11 8.65
N LYS A 128 -1.02 -7.42 7.80
CA LYS A 128 -1.95 -6.36 8.23
C LYS A 128 -2.99 -6.86 9.22
N ALA A 129 -3.57 -8.04 8.99
CA ALA A 129 -4.58 -8.61 9.89
C ALA A 129 -3.97 -8.91 11.27
N LEU A 130 -2.76 -9.47 11.33
CA LEU A 130 -2.04 -9.75 12.58
C LEU A 130 -1.67 -8.45 13.32
N TYR A 131 -1.10 -7.45 12.63
CA TYR A 131 -0.78 -6.16 13.24
C TYR A 131 -2.02 -5.46 13.81
N ARG A 132 -3.17 -5.59 13.13
CA ARG A 132 -4.43 -5.08 13.65
C ARG A 132 -4.86 -5.77 14.95
N THR A 133 -4.65 -7.08 15.07
CA THR A 133 -4.96 -7.85 16.29
C THR A 133 -4.06 -7.47 17.46
N ILE A 134 -2.81 -7.09 17.18
CA ILE A 134 -1.81 -6.66 18.19
C ILE A 134 -1.88 -5.14 18.44
N GLU A 135 -2.75 -4.43 17.73
CA GLU A 135 -2.92 -2.97 17.82
C GLU A 135 -1.68 -2.14 17.42
N ASP A 136 -0.74 -2.72 16.66
CA ASP A 136 0.37 -1.98 16.05
C ASP A 136 -0.09 -1.23 14.80
N ARG A 137 -0.58 0.00 15.01
CA ARG A 137 -1.13 0.87 13.96
C ARG A 137 -0.11 1.26 12.90
N ASP A 138 1.14 1.50 13.28
CA ASP A 138 2.18 1.95 12.35
C ASP A 138 2.57 0.81 11.39
N ALA A 139 2.70 -0.41 11.91
CA ALA A 139 2.96 -1.59 11.09
C ALA A 139 1.73 -1.97 10.24
N GLU A 140 0.50 -1.83 10.78
CA GLU A 140 -0.75 -2.01 10.03
C GLU A 140 -0.81 -1.07 8.81
N ASP A 141 -0.51 0.22 8.99
CA ASP A 141 -0.54 1.22 7.93
C ASP A 141 0.58 0.99 6.91
N ARG A 142 1.80 0.64 7.35
CA ARG A 142 2.92 0.28 6.47
C ARG A 142 2.60 -0.92 5.58
N CYS A 143 2.06 -2.00 6.16
CA CYS A 143 1.61 -3.17 5.41
C CYS A 143 0.43 -2.83 4.50
N GLY A 144 -0.51 -2.01 4.97
CA GLY A 144 -1.66 -1.55 4.19
C GLY A 144 -1.26 -0.76 2.94
N LEU A 145 -0.24 0.11 3.04
CA LEU A 145 0.31 0.83 1.91
C LEU A 145 0.96 -0.12 0.89
N ARG A 146 1.76 -1.08 1.37
CA ARG A 146 2.41 -2.08 0.50
C ARG A 146 1.39 -2.98 -0.20
N LEU A 147 0.34 -3.39 0.51
CA LEU A 147 -0.79 -4.13 -0.06
C LEU A 147 -1.50 -3.35 -1.17
N ALA A 148 -1.76 -2.06 -0.96
CA ALA A 148 -2.41 -1.23 -1.98
C ALA A 148 -1.54 -1.09 -3.24
N LYS A 149 -0.22 -0.95 -3.05
CA LYS A 149 0.76 -0.92 -4.15
C LYS A 149 0.81 -2.24 -4.92
N THR A 150 0.87 -3.39 -4.23
CA THR A 150 0.90 -4.70 -4.91
C THR A 150 -0.39 -4.97 -5.67
N ARG A 151 -1.56 -4.66 -5.09
CA ARG A 151 -2.86 -4.77 -5.78
C ARG A 151 -2.93 -3.87 -7.02
N THR A 152 -2.41 -2.65 -6.94
CA THR A 152 -2.37 -1.75 -8.10
C THR A 152 -1.46 -2.29 -9.20
N ARG A 153 -0.33 -2.92 -8.86
CA ARG A 153 0.54 -3.59 -9.85
C ARG A 153 -0.16 -4.74 -10.56
N THR A 154 -1.08 -5.45 -9.89
CA THR A 154 -1.89 -6.51 -10.53
C THR A 154 -3.08 -5.99 -11.34
N ALA A 155 -3.48 -4.74 -11.13
CA ALA A 155 -4.64 -4.19 -11.82
C ALA A 155 -4.31 -3.94 -13.30
N GLN A 156 -5.31 -4.15 -14.17
CA GLN A 156 -5.20 -3.91 -15.60
C GLN A 156 -6.16 -2.77 -16.03
N GLY A 157 -5.80 -2.09 -17.12
CA GLY A 157 -6.61 -1.05 -17.74
C GLY A 157 -6.75 0.21 -16.87
N TRP A 158 -7.95 0.80 -16.86
CA TRP A 158 -8.23 2.06 -16.15
C TRP A 158 -7.96 1.99 -14.64
N ARG A 159 -8.20 0.84 -14.01
CA ARG A 159 -8.00 0.63 -12.57
C ARG A 159 -6.54 0.81 -12.16
N TYR A 160 -5.60 0.45 -13.04
CA TYR A 160 -4.17 0.65 -12.82
C TYR A 160 -3.85 2.15 -12.68
N TRP A 161 -4.36 2.96 -13.62
CA TRP A 161 -4.11 4.40 -13.64
C TRP A 161 -4.73 5.11 -12.45
N VAL A 162 -5.97 4.77 -12.08
CA VAL A 162 -6.61 5.31 -10.87
C VAL A 162 -5.80 4.97 -9.62
N GLY A 163 -5.33 3.72 -9.50
CA GLY A 163 -4.49 3.31 -8.38
C GLY A 163 -3.16 4.06 -8.35
N ARG A 164 -2.52 4.28 -9.50
CA ARG A 164 -1.25 5.00 -9.60
C ARG A 164 -1.41 6.49 -9.29
N LEU A 165 -2.50 7.11 -9.76
CA LEU A 165 -2.86 8.47 -9.38
C LEU A 165 -3.08 8.58 -7.87
N ALA A 166 -3.76 7.62 -7.25
CA ALA A 166 -3.97 7.58 -5.81
C ALA A 166 -2.67 7.39 -5.00
N ASP A 167 -1.70 6.62 -5.51
CA ASP A 167 -0.37 6.48 -4.90
C ASP A 167 0.42 7.79 -4.95
N VAL A 168 0.37 8.46 -6.10
CA VAL A 168 1.07 9.72 -6.34
C VAL A 168 0.45 10.88 -5.57
N SER A 169 -0.88 10.97 -5.53
CA SER A 169 -1.59 12.09 -4.87
C SER A 169 -1.59 11.95 -3.35
N CYS A 170 -2.07 10.80 -2.85
CA CYS A 170 -2.40 10.63 -1.43
C CYS A 170 -1.65 9.46 -0.77
N GLY A 171 -0.81 8.72 -1.50
CA GLY A 171 -0.23 7.47 -1.00
C GLY A 171 -1.31 6.51 -0.51
N TYR A 172 -2.43 6.38 -1.24
CA TYR A 172 -3.62 5.62 -0.84
C TYR A 172 -4.28 6.04 0.48
N GLY A 173 -4.03 7.27 0.93
CA GLY A 173 -4.56 7.81 2.19
C GLY A 173 -3.71 7.52 3.42
N TYR A 174 -2.57 6.84 3.27
CA TYR A 174 -1.63 6.58 4.38
C TYR A 174 -0.61 7.72 4.57
N GLN A 175 -0.45 8.61 3.58
CA GLN A 175 0.55 9.69 3.62
C GLN A 175 -0.10 11.07 3.35
N PRO A 176 -0.88 11.63 4.30
CA PRO A 176 -1.60 12.89 4.09
C PRO A 176 -0.69 14.07 3.79
N PHE A 177 0.56 14.04 4.23
CA PHE A 177 1.54 15.09 3.95
C PHE A 177 1.91 15.20 2.45
N ARG A 178 1.74 14.14 1.66
CA ARG A 178 1.89 14.24 0.19
C ARG A 178 0.82 15.13 -0.44
N LEU A 179 -0.39 15.12 0.12
CA LEU A 179 -1.47 15.99 -0.34
C LEU A 179 -1.13 17.46 -0.07
N LEU A 180 -0.52 17.77 1.08
CA LEU A 180 -0.03 19.11 1.38
C LEU A 180 1.01 19.58 0.34
N PHE A 181 1.92 18.69 -0.08
CA PHE A 181 2.86 18.98 -1.15
C PHE A 181 2.14 19.23 -2.49
N TRP A 182 1.10 18.47 -2.82
CA TRP A 182 0.28 18.71 -4.01
C TRP A 182 -0.48 20.03 -3.97
N VAL A 183 -1.02 20.41 -2.81
CA VAL A 183 -1.66 21.72 -2.59
C VAL A 183 -0.65 22.85 -2.79
N LEU A 184 0.54 22.72 -2.20
CA LEU A 184 1.61 23.69 -2.39
C LEU A 184 2.04 23.79 -3.87
N PHE A 185 2.18 22.65 -4.55
CA PHE A 185 2.51 22.61 -5.97
C PHE A 185 1.43 23.27 -6.82
N ALA A 186 0.15 23.00 -6.57
CA ALA A 186 -0.96 23.63 -7.27
C ALA A 186 -0.98 25.14 -7.05
N LEU A 187 -0.74 25.60 -5.82
CA LEU A 187 -0.68 27.02 -5.48
C LEU A 187 0.48 27.73 -6.21
N VAL A 188 1.66 27.12 -6.25
CA VAL A 188 2.82 27.64 -7.01
C VAL A 188 2.51 27.68 -8.51
N LEU A 189 1.91 26.61 -9.06
CA LEU A 189 1.57 26.52 -10.47
C LEU A 189 0.57 27.62 -10.87
N VAL A 190 -0.50 27.79 -10.09
CA VAL A 190 -1.50 28.84 -10.36
C VAL A 190 -0.88 30.22 -10.19
N THR A 191 -0.08 30.45 -9.15
CA THR A 191 0.63 31.74 -8.97
C THR A 191 1.50 32.08 -10.18
N VAL A 192 2.26 31.12 -10.72
CA VAL A 192 3.10 31.34 -11.92
C VAL A 192 2.27 31.58 -13.17
N LEU A 193 1.16 30.86 -13.34
CA LEU A 193 0.25 31.06 -14.48
C LEU A 193 -0.41 32.43 -14.42
N THR A 194 -0.95 32.82 -13.27
CA THR A 194 -1.56 34.12 -13.04
C THR A 194 -0.55 35.24 -13.21
N PHE A 195 0.68 35.09 -12.71
CA PHE A 195 1.74 36.07 -12.89
C PHE A 195 2.11 36.28 -14.36
N LYS A 196 2.06 35.22 -15.19
CA LYS A 196 2.31 35.33 -16.64
C LYS A 196 1.13 35.90 -17.43
N LEU A 197 -0.09 35.77 -16.91
CA LEU A 197 -1.34 36.16 -17.59
C LEU A 197 -1.89 37.52 -17.13
N SER A 198 -1.41 38.03 -16.01
CA SER A 198 -1.84 39.30 -15.41
C SER A 198 -0.69 40.32 -15.40
N ALA A 199 -1.04 41.60 -15.36
CA ALA A 199 -0.08 42.70 -15.22
C ALA A 199 0.22 43.04 -13.75
N LEU A 200 -0.25 42.21 -12.81
CA LEU A 200 -0.14 42.46 -11.38
C LEU A 200 1.29 42.29 -10.87
N GLY A 201 1.61 42.99 -9.78
CA GLY A 201 2.84 42.74 -9.04
C GLY A 201 2.89 41.30 -8.51
N PHE A 202 4.10 40.76 -8.33
CA PHE A 202 4.28 39.41 -7.80
C PHE A 202 3.63 39.24 -6.41
N ALA A 203 3.76 40.26 -5.54
CA ALA A 203 3.18 40.23 -4.20
C ALA A 203 1.64 40.18 -4.24
N ASP A 204 1.01 40.98 -5.11
CA ASP A 204 -0.45 41.01 -5.26
C ASP A 204 -0.97 39.69 -5.87
N THR A 205 -0.24 39.16 -6.85
CA THR A 205 -0.56 37.87 -7.47
C THR A 205 -0.51 36.74 -6.43
N LEU A 206 0.56 36.69 -5.64
CA LEU A 206 0.71 35.68 -4.60
C LEU A 206 -0.37 35.84 -3.52
N TYR A 207 -0.65 37.06 -3.09
CA TYR A 207 -1.71 37.35 -2.12
C TYR A 207 -3.08 36.89 -2.64
N LEU A 208 -3.41 37.20 -3.90
CA LEU A 208 -4.66 36.79 -4.54
C LEU A 208 -4.77 35.27 -4.70
N CYS A 209 -3.71 34.59 -5.10
CA CYS A 209 -3.72 33.12 -5.21
C CYS A 209 -3.86 32.47 -3.83
N VAL A 210 -3.10 32.91 -2.82
CA VAL A 210 -3.19 32.34 -1.46
C VAL A 210 -4.57 32.57 -0.84
N THR A 211 -5.09 33.79 -0.93
CA THR A 211 -6.41 34.13 -0.37
C THR A 211 -7.54 33.48 -1.17
N GLY A 212 -7.44 33.46 -2.50
CA GLY A 212 -8.38 32.82 -3.42
C GLY A 212 -8.45 31.30 -3.26
N PHE A 213 -7.32 30.66 -2.95
CA PHE A 213 -7.26 29.23 -2.68
C PHE A 213 -8.01 28.83 -1.40
N LEU A 214 -7.98 29.69 -0.37
CA LEU A 214 -8.65 29.47 0.92
C LEU A 214 -10.11 29.94 0.91
N ASN A 215 -10.39 31.01 0.18
CA ASN A 215 -11.70 31.63 0.09
C ASN A 215 -11.99 32.01 -1.38
N PRO A 216 -12.98 31.38 -2.05
CA PRO A 216 -13.30 31.70 -3.43
C PRO A 216 -13.57 33.19 -3.59
N VAL A 217 -12.81 33.84 -4.47
CA VAL A 217 -12.98 35.26 -4.78
C VAL A 217 -14.36 35.47 -5.41
N GLY A 218 -15.10 36.49 -4.93
CA GLY A 218 -16.40 36.82 -5.45
C GLY A 218 -16.32 37.30 -6.91
N TRP A 219 -17.40 37.10 -7.67
CA TRP A 219 -17.49 37.64 -9.03
C TRP A 219 -17.41 39.18 -9.07
N GLY A 220 -17.78 39.86 -7.98
CA GLY A 220 -17.67 41.32 -7.85
C GLY A 220 -16.22 41.80 -7.83
N ASP A 221 -15.37 41.18 -7.00
CA ASP A 221 -13.96 41.56 -6.82
C ASP A 221 -13.14 41.41 -8.11
N LEU A 222 -13.51 40.45 -8.96
CA LEU A 222 -12.89 40.19 -10.27
C LEU A 222 -13.30 41.17 -11.38
N ASN A 223 -14.35 41.96 -11.16
CA ASN A 223 -14.87 42.92 -12.16
C ASN A 223 -14.43 44.36 -11.89
N GLU A 224 -14.04 44.69 -10.66
CA GLU A 224 -13.61 46.05 -10.29
C GLU A 224 -12.15 46.35 -10.67
N SER A 225 -11.34 45.31 -10.92
CA SER A 225 -9.91 45.43 -11.22
C SER A 225 -9.67 45.41 -12.74
N ASP A 226 -9.46 46.59 -13.32
CA ASP A 226 -9.16 46.76 -14.76
C ASP A 226 -7.92 45.97 -15.23
N ASP A 227 -6.99 45.67 -14.30
CA ASP A 227 -5.76 44.92 -14.56
C ASP A 227 -5.96 43.39 -14.65
N LEU A 228 -7.10 42.87 -14.20
CA LEU A 228 -7.50 41.45 -14.26
C LEU A 228 -8.36 41.11 -15.49
N ARG A 229 -8.46 42.05 -16.45
CA ARG A 229 -9.31 41.94 -17.64
C ARG A 229 -8.88 40.90 -18.68
N SER A 230 -7.75 40.23 -18.53
CA SER A 230 -7.42 39.12 -19.42
C SER A 230 -8.52 38.05 -19.26
N ALA A 231 -9.32 37.85 -20.31
CA ALA A 231 -10.50 36.99 -20.27
C ALA A 231 -10.21 35.54 -19.81
N ALA A 232 -8.92 35.15 -19.85
CA ALA A 232 -8.42 33.86 -19.38
C ALA A 232 -8.17 33.78 -17.85
N ALA A 233 -8.00 34.89 -17.13
CA ALA A 233 -7.71 34.88 -15.69
C ALA A 233 -8.94 34.51 -14.85
N LYS A 234 -10.13 34.97 -15.24
CA LYS A 234 -11.40 34.68 -14.52
C LYS A 234 -11.70 33.17 -14.38
N PRO A 235 -11.68 32.35 -15.45
CA PRO A 235 -11.90 30.91 -15.29
C PRO A 235 -10.76 30.24 -14.51
N LEU A 236 -9.53 30.76 -14.56
CA LEU A 236 -8.40 30.21 -13.80
C LEU A 236 -8.65 30.31 -12.29
N PHE A 237 -9.06 31.48 -11.78
CA PHE A 237 -9.40 31.66 -10.36
C PHE A 237 -10.61 30.81 -9.92
N ALA A 238 -11.61 30.65 -10.79
CA ALA A 238 -12.75 29.79 -10.49
C ALA A 238 -12.33 28.32 -10.34
N VAL A 239 -11.44 27.84 -11.23
CA VAL A 239 -10.88 26.48 -11.16
C VAL A 239 -9.97 26.34 -9.93
N GLU A 240 -9.12 27.33 -9.66
CA GLU A 240 -8.25 27.35 -8.48
C GLU A 240 -9.06 27.21 -7.19
N ALA A 241 -10.11 28.02 -7.01
CA ALA A 241 -10.93 27.98 -5.82
C ALA A 241 -11.67 26.64 -5.66
N TRP A 242 -12.16 26.05 -6.76
CA TRP A 242 -12.77 24.71 -6.74
C TRP A 242 -11.75 23.63 -6.36
N VAL A 243 -10.55 23.67 -6.95
CA VAL A 243 -9.46 22.74 -6.62
C VAL A 243 -9.03 22.91 -5.17
N GLY A 244 -8.96 24.15 -4.67
CA GLY A 244 -8.69 24.48 -3.26
C GLY A 244 -9.73 23.88 -2.32
N ALA A 245 -11.01 24.13 -2.58
CA ALA A 245 -12.09 23.58 -1.76
C ALA A 245 -12.11 22.04 -1.75
N VAL A 246 -11.95 21.39 -2.90
CA VAL A 246 -11.91 19.92 -3.01
C VAL A 246 -10.68 19.36 -2.30
N SER A 247 -9.50 19.93 -2.52
CA SER A 247 -8.25 19.46 -1.90
C SER A 247 -8.27 19.63 -0.38
N MET A 248 -8.74 20.77 0.14
CA MET A 248 -8.91 21.00 1.58
C MET A 248 -9.92 20.04 2.20
N SER A 249 -11.03 19.76 1.52
CA SER A 249 -12.04 18.79 1.99
C SER A 249 -11.47 17.37 2.07
N VAL A 250 -10.74 16.93 1.04
CA VAL A 250 -10.08 15.61 1.04
C VAL A 250 -8.99 15.54 2.09
N PHE A 251 -8.18 16.59 2.24
CA PHE A 251 -7.15 16.68 3.27
C PHE A 251 -7.74 16.56 4.67
N PHE A 252 -8.79 17.32 4.97
CA PHE A 252 -9.48 17.25 6.25
C PHE A 252 -10.06 15.86 6.51
N ALA A 253 -10.70 15.24 5.51
CA ALA A 253 -11.22 13.87 5.63
C ALA A 253 -10.11 12.85 5.94
N LEU A 254 -8.93 12.99 5.33
CA LEU A 254 -7.77 12.13 5.60
C LEU A 254 -7.17 12.40 6.99
N LEU A 255 -7.12 13.66 7.41
CA LEU A 255 -6.61 14.05 8.73
C LEU A 255 -7.52 13.48 9.83
N VAL A 256 -8.83 13.68 9.72
CA VAL A 256 -9.83 13.13 10.65
C VAL A 256 -9.73 11.61 10.71
N ARG A 257 -9.60 10.93 9.55
CA ARG A 257 -9.41 9.48 9.51
C ARG A 257 -8.13 9.04 10.22
N LYS A 258 -7.03 9.77 10.06
CA LYS A 258 -5.76 9.49 10.75
C LYS A 258 -5.90 9.72 12.26
N TRP A 259 -6.61 10.77 12.67
CA TRP A 259 -6.78 11.14 14.07
C TRP A 259 -7.64 10.11 14.83
N PHE A 260 -8.69 9.56 14.22
CA PHE A 260 -9.50 8.50 14.83
C PHE A 260 -8.82 7.11 14.87
N ARG A 261 -7.65 6.95 14.26
CA ARG A 261 -6.88 5.70 14.30
C ARG A 261 -5.79 5.70 15.37
N LEU A 262 -5.38 6.89 15.82
CA LEU A 262 -4.44 7.11 16.93
C LEU A 262 -5.20 7.07 18.25
#